data_AF-A0A9D6I5M5-F1
#
_entry.id   AF-A0A9D6I5M5-F1
#
_cell.length_a   1.000
_cell.length_b   1.000
_cell.length_c   1.000
_cell.angle_alpha   90.00
_cell.angle_beta   90.00
_cell.angle_gamma   90.00
#
_symmetry.space_group_name_H-M   'P 1'
#
loop_
_entity.id
_entity.type
_entity.pdbx_description
1 polymer ?
#
loop_
_entity_poly.entity_id
_entity_poly.type
_entity_poly.pdbx_seq_one_letter_code
_entity_poly.pdbx_strand_id
1 'polypeptide(L)' 'GVPLSHLVDKEFRVGEVLMRGTRLCEPCKHLESLTQPGVLGGLIHRGGLRARILNEGMMRVGDVIRPE' A
#
# COMPACT_ATOMS: atom_id res chain seq x y z
N GLY A 1 8.79 3.56 8.77
CA GLY A 1 7.70 2.96 7.95
C GLY A 1 6.35 3.34 8.53
N VAL A 2 5.25 3.05 7.85
CA VAL A 2 3.88 3.33 8.29
C VAL A 2 3.10 2.02 8.47
N PRO A 3 2.28 1.86 9.52
CA PRO A 3 1.46 0.66 9.70
C PRO A 3 0.31 0.62 8.68
N LEU A 4 0.56 0.01 7.53
CA LEU A 4 -0.38 -0.03 6.40
C LEU A 4 -1.72 -0.71 6.71
N SER A 5 -1.75 -1.65 7.65
CA SER A 5 -2.98 -2.28 8.13
C SER A 5 -3.97 -1.29 8.72
N HIS A 6 -3.50 -0.20 9.33
CA HIS A 6 -4.35 0.82 9.93
C HIS A 6 -4.99 1.76 8.89
N LEU A 7 -4.54 1.70 7.64
CA LEU A 7 -5.03 2.52 6.54
C LEU A 7 -6.09 1.81 5.69
N VAL A 8 -6.39 0.53 5.97
CA VAL A 8 -7.45 -0.21 5.27
C VAL A 8 -8.80 0.45 5.56
N ASP A 9 -9.56 0.74 4.51
CA ASP A 9 -10.84 1.46 4.54
C ASP A 9 -10.78 2.87 5.16
N LYS A 10 -9.58 3.45 5.24
CA LYS A 10 -9.36 4.83 5.70
C LYS A 10 -8.92 5.73 4.58
N GLU A 11 -9.28 7.00 4.72
CA GLU A 11 -8.77 8.08 3.87
C GLU A 11 -7.54 8.69 4.52
N PHE A 12 -6.56 8.99 3.70
CA PHE A 12 -5.29 9.56 4.11
C PHE A 12 -4.68 10.33 2.95
N ARG A 13 -3.87 11.33 3.27
CA ARG A 13 -3.10 12.10 2.30
C ARG A 13 -1.66 11.62 2.23
N VAL A 14 -1.11 11.71 1.02
CA VAL A 14 0.32 11.67 0.76
C VAL A 14 0.62 12.86 -0.16
N GLY A 15 1.42 13.82 0.32
CA GLY A 15 1.59 15.08 -0.40
C GLY A 15 0.25 15.79 -0.59
N GLU A 16 -0.10 16.14 -1.82
CA GLU A 16 -1.38 16.78 -2.18
C GLU A 16 -2.50 15.79 -2.50
N VAL A 17 -2.18 14.50 -2.59
CA VAL A 17 -3.11 13.45 -3.04
C VAL A 17 -3.80 12.78 -1.86
N LEU A 18 -5.12 12.91 -1.83
CA LEU A 18 -6.05 12.17 -1.00
C LEU A 18 -6.29 10.79 -1.59
N MET A 19 -6.13 9.77 -0.76
CA MET A 19 -6.26 8.38 -1.13
C MET A 19 -7.16 7.65 -0.13
N ARG A 20 -7.85 6.60 -0.60
CA ARG A 20 -8.56 5.65 0.26
C ARG A 20 -7.88 4.29 0.21
N GLY A 21 -7.38 3.80 1.33
CA GLY A 21 -6.89 2.43 1.45
C GLY A 21 -8.05 1.44 1.28
N THR A 22 -7.82 0.36 0.55
CA THR A 22 -8.88 -0.62 0.20
C THR A 22 -8.64 -1.97 0.84
N ARG A 23 -7.44 -2.54 0.68
CA ARG A 23 -7.07 -3.82 1.27
C ARG A 23 -5.55 -4.00 1.26
N LEU A 24 -5.06 -4.91 2.09
CA LEU A 24 -3.69 -5.36 2.01
C LEU A 24 -3.41 -6.05 0.67
N CYS A 25 -2.20 -5.86 0.17
CA CYS A 25 -1.72 -6.51 -1.04
C CYS A 25 -1.06 -7.83 -0.64
N GLU A 26 -1.86 -8.87 -0.44
CA GLU A 26 -1.31 -10.20 -0.12
C GLU A 26 -0.54 -10.77 -1.33
N PRO A 27 0.60 -11.45 -1.09
CA PRO A 27 1.39 -12.05 -2.15
C PRO A 27 0.63 -13.18 -2.83
N CYS A 28 1.02 -13.52 -4.06
CA CYS A 28 0.37 -14.57 -4.84
C CYS A 28 1.41 -15.50 -5.50
N LYS A 29 0.97 -16.70 -5.90
CA LYS A 29 1.83 -17.68 -6.59
C LYS A 29 2.49 -17.12 -7.85
N HIS A 30 1.82 -16.18 -8.53
CA HIS A 30 2.39 -15.51 -9.68
C HIS A 30 3.63 -14.68 -9.31
N LEU A 31 3.59 -13.92 -8.21
CA LEU A 31 4.75 -13.19 -7.70
C LEU A 31 5.92 -14.13 -7.40
N GLU A 32 5.65 -15.26 -6.74
CA GLU A 32 6.67 -16.27 -6.43
C GLU A 32 7.31 -16.85 -7.69
N SER A 33 6.52 -17.12 -8.74
CA SER A 33 7.04 -17.59 -10.03
C SER A 33 7.94 -16.58 -10.75
N LEU A 34 7.75 -15.28 -10.51
CA LEU A 34 8.55 -14.20 -11.09
C LEU A 34 9.79 -13.84 -10.27
N THR A 35 9.91 -14.36 -9.05
CA THR A 35 10.97 -13.96 -8.10
C THR A 35 11.78 -15.17 -7.67
N GLN A 36 11.47 -15.77 -6.52
CA GLN A 36 12.13 -16.98 -6.03
C GLN A 36 11.18 -17.80 -5.14
N PRO A 37 11.42 -19.11 -4.99
CA PRO A 37 10.66 -19.95 -4.06
C PRO A 37 10.68 -19.40 -2.62
N GLY A 38 9.54 -19.46 -1.94
CA GLY A 38 9.37 -19.01 -0.55
C GLY A 38 8.93 -17.56 -0.40
N VAL A 39 8.89 -16.77 -1.48
CA VAL A 39 8.43 -15.38 -1.46
C VAL A 39 6.96 -15.28 -1.04
N LEU A 40 6.12 -16.23 -1.47
CA LEU A 40 4.71 -16.23 -1.09
C LEU A 40 4.55 -16.26 0.44
N GLY A 41 5.24 -17.19 1.10
CA GLY A 41 5.21 -17.32 2.55
C GLY A 41 5.91 -16.16 3.28
N GLY A 42 7.05 -15.70 2.75
CA GLY A 42 7.85 -14.64 3.38
C GLY A 42 7.17 -13.26 3.37
N LEU A 43 6.22 -13.02 2.46
CA LEU A 43 5.54 -11.74 2.30
C LEU A 43 4.09 -11.70 2.81
N ILE A 44 3.60 -12.77 3.46
CA ILE A 44 2.27 -12.77 4.08
C ILE A 44 2.15 -11.56 5.01
N HIS A 45 1.08 -10.76 4.83
CA HIS A 45 0.83 -9.50 5.54
C HIS A 45 1.90 -8.39 5.36
N ARG A 46 2.82 -8.55 4.41
CA ARG A 46 3.93 -7.62 4.13
C ARG A 46 4.02 -7.16 2.68
N GLY A 47 3.05 -7.51 1.83
CA GLY A 47 3.06 -7.13 0.41
C GLY A 47 2.56 -5.71 0.10
N GLY A 48 2.09 -4.96 1.09
CA GLY A 48 1.73 -3.54 0.96
C GLY A 48 0.23 -3.24 1.08
N LEU A 49 -0.19 -2.07 0.59
CA LEU A 49 -1.57 -1.59 0.62
C LEU A 49 -2.03 -1.19 -0.78
N ARG A 50 -3.20 -1.66 -1.19
CA ARG A 50 -3.88 -1.13 -2.38
C ARG A 50 -4.74 0.06 -1.96
N ALA A 51 -4.62 1.17 -2.69
CA ALA A 51 -5.40 2.38 -2.44
C ALA A 51 -6.00 2.95 -3.73
N ARG A 52 -7.09 3.68 -3.59
CA ARG A 52 -7.74 4.45 -4.66
C ARG A 52 -7.35 5.92 -4.52
N ILE A 53 -7.03 6.56 -5.64
CA ILE A 53 -6.81 8.01 -5.72
C ILE A 53 -8.18 8.70 -5.73
N LEU A 54 -8.40 9.67 -4.83
CA LEU A 54 -9.67 10.40 -4.70
C LEU A 54 -9.61 11.81 -5.29
N ASN A 55 -8.42 12.40 -5.42
CA ASN A 55 -8.21 13.67 -6.11
C ASN A 55 -6.90 13.65 -6.93
N GLU A 56 -6.77 14.60 -7.84
CA GLU A 56 -5.50 14.91 -8.48
C GLU A 56 -4.57 15.70 -7.55
N GLY A 57 -3.26 15.63 -7.80
CA GLY A 57 -2.24 16.33 -7.03
C GLY A 57 -0.85 15.75 -7.25
N MET A 58 0.16 16.40 -6.67
CA MET A 58 1.54 15.92 -6.73
C MET A 58 1.93 15.13 -5.46
N MET A 59 2.69 14.05 -5.67
CA MET A 59 3.35 13.27 -4.63
C MET A 59 4.85 13.20 -4.92
N ARG A 60 5.67 13.25 -3.87
CA ARG A 60 7.13 13.15 -3.95
C ARG A 60 7.67 12.16 -2.93
N VAL A 61 8.86 11.63 -3.22
CA VAL A 61 9.58 10.81 -2.24
C VAL A 61 9.86 11.64 -0.99
N GLY A 62 9.47 11.11 0.16
CA GLY A 62 9.60 11.80 1.46
C GLY A 62 8.32 12.49 1.95
N ASP A 63 7.26 12.54 1.13
CA ASP A 63 5.99 13.10 1.58
C ASP A 63 5.41 12.35 2.78
N VAL A 64 4.92 13.13 3.74
CA VAL A 64 4.36 12.58 4.98
C VAL A 64 2.97 12.02 4.70
N ILE A 65 2.73 10.81 5.20
CA ILE A 65 1.41 10.19 5.20
C ILE A 65 0.63 10.72 6.41
N ARG A 66 -0.54 11.31 6.19
CA ARG A 66 -1.39 11.89 7.26
C ARG A 66 -2.82 11.39 7.12
N PRO A 67 -3.54 11.14 8.23
CA PRO A 67 -4.98 10.88 8.16
C PRO A 67 -5.70 12.10 7.58
N GLU A 68 -6.79 11.85 6.85
CA GLU A 68 -7.76 12.89 6.49
C GLU A 68 -8.77 13.12 7.62
#